data_AF-A0A970P0S7-F1
#
_entry.id   AF-A0A970P0S7-F1
#
_cell.length_a   1.000
_cell.length_b   1.000
_cell.length_c   1.000
_cell.angle_alpha   90.00
_cell.angle_beta   90.00
_cell.angle_gamma   90.00
#
_symmetry.space_group_name_H-M   'P 1'
#
loop_
_entity.id
_entity.type
_entity.pdbx_description
1 polymer ?
#
loop_
_entity_poly.entity_id
_entity_poly.type
_entity_poly.pdbx_seq_one_letter_code
_entity_poly.pdbx_strand_id
1 'polypeptide(L)' 'IKILGGGSLSRKLDVKANAFSKSAKEAIEKLEGNTEIL' A
#
# COMPACT_ATOMS: atom_id res chain seq x y z
N ILE A 1 -6.18 -5.18 -9.82
CA ILE A 1 -6.08 -5.66 -8.41
C ILE A 1 -6.24 -4.47 -7.49
N LYS A 2 -7.09 -4.57 -6.45
CA LYS A 2 -7.36 -3.48 -5.50
C LYS A 2 -6.78 -3.84 -4.12
N ILE A 3 -5.89 -3.02 -3.59
CA ILE A 3 -5.26 -3.23 -2.26
C ILE A 3 -6.14 -2.61 -1.18
N LEU A 4 -6.38 -3.37 -0.11
CA LEU A 4 -7.17 -2.97 1.05
C LEU A 4 -6.29 -3.01 2.31
N GLY A 5 -6.38 -1.98 3.15
CA GLY A 5 -5.57 -1.81 4.37
C GLY A 5 -6.16 -2.48 5.62
N GLY A 6 -6.54 -3.76 5.53
CA GLY A 6 -7.13 -4.51 6.65
C GLY A 6 -6.11 -5.15 7.62
N GLY A 7 -4.82 -4.96 7.38
CA GLY A 7 -3.74 -5.57 8.16
C GLY A 7 -2.57 -4.61 8.37
N SER A 8 -1.65 -5.00 9.25
CA SER A 8 -0.48 -4.20 9.60
C SER A 8 0.69 -4.57 8.70
N LEU A 9 1.25 -3.61 7.98
CA LEU A 9 2.57 -3.78 7.37
C LEU A 9 3.65 -3.54 8.44
N SER A 10 4.71 -4.34 8.44
CA SER A 10 5.90 -4.16 9.30
C SER A 10 7.20 -4.03 8.52
N ARG A 11 7.14 -4.09 7.19
CA ARG A 11 8.29 -3.97 6.30
C ARG A 11 7.98 -3.00 5.17
N LYS A 12 9.03 -2.31 4.74
CA LYS A 12 9.02 -1.45 3.56
C LYS A 12 8.85 -2.34 2.33
N LEU A 13 7.79 -2.10 1.56
CA LEU A 13 7.39 -2.92 0.42
C LEU A 13 6.99 -1.98 -0.73
N ASP A 14 7.52 -2.25 -1.91
CA ASP A 14 7.06 -1.65 -3.17
C ASP A 14 5.90 -2.50 -3.70
N VAL A 15 4.71 -1.91 -3.75
CA VAL A 15 3.50 -2.60 -4.18
C VAL A 15 3.01 -1.98 -5.48
N LYS A 16 2.82 -2.83 -6.50
CA LYS A 16 2.23 -2.41 -7.79
C LYS A 16 0.80 -2.94 -7.91
N ALA A 17 -0.18 -2.05 -8.03
CA ALA A 17 -1.58 -2.45 -8.15
C ALA A 17 -2.44 -1.38 -8.84
N ASN A 18 -3.51 -1.79 -9.52
CA ASN A 18 -4.36 -0.87 -10.27
C ASN A 18 -5.18 0.09 -9.37
N ALA A 19 -5.36 -0.24 -8.09
CA ALA A 19 -6.06 0.62 -7.15
C ALA A 19 -5.63 0.36 -5.69
N PHE A 20 -5.54 1.41 -4.89
CA PHE A 20 -5.26 1.34 -3.46
C PHE A 20 -6.41 1.98 -2.66
N SER A 21 -6.79 1.39 -1.54
CA SER A 21 -7.68 2.05 -0.58
C SER A 21 -6.92 3.13 0.21
N LYS A 22 -7.64 4.10 0.77
CA LYS A 22 -7.05 5.16 1.61
C LYS A 22 -6.16 4.58 2.72
N SER A 23 -6.70 3.64 3.49
CA SER A 23 -5.96 2.98 4.57
C SER A 23 -4.75 2.17 4.08
N ALA A 24 -4.80 1.58 2.88
CA ALA A 24 -3.65 0.87 2.32
C ALA A 24 -2.54 1.83 1.94
N LYS A 25 -2.89 2.94 1.27
CA LYS A 25 -1.92 3.97 0.85
C LYS A 25 -1.24 4.59 2.06
N GLU A 26 -2.02 4.96 3.07
CA GLU A 26 -1.50 5.49 4.34
C GLU A 26 -0.57 4.50 5.05
N ALA A 27 -0.92 3.22 5.12
CA ALA A 27 -0.07 2.21 5.74
C ALA A 27 1.26 2.03 5.00
N ILE A 28 1.26 2.14 3.67
CA ILE A 28 2.45 2.02 2.84
C ILE A 28 3.32 3.28 2.97
N GLU A 29 2.74 4.48 2.85
CA GLU A 29 3.45 5.76 3.03
C GLU A 29 4.05 5.92 4.44
N LYS A 30 3.35 5.41 5.47
CA LYS A 30 3.82 5.44 6.87
C LYS A 30 5.06 4.58 7.11
N LEU A 31 5.28 3.57 6.27
CA LEU A 31 6.48 2.73 6.28
C LEU A 31 7.48 3.16 5.21
N GLU A 32 7.27 4.36 4.64
CA GLU A 32 8.01 4.92 3.52
C GLU A 32 8.01 4.02 2.26
N GLY A 33 7.07 3.07 2.18
CA GLY A 33 6.93 2.18 1.02
C GLY A 33 6.40 2.93 -0.20
N ASN A 34 6.53 2.31 -1.36
CA ASN A 34 6.16 2.89 -2.64
C ASN A 34 4.93 2.19 -3.22
N THR A 35 4.03 2.97 -3.82
CA THR A 35 2.82 2.47 -4.49
C THR A 35 2.85 2.87 -5.95
N GLU A 36 3.11 1.93 -6.85
CA GLU A 36 2.98 2.14 -8.29
C GLU A 36 1.60 1.70 -8.77
N ILE A 37 0.93 2.56 -9.53
CA ILE A 37 -0.39 2.29 -10.11
C ILE A 37 -0.18 1.87 -11.57
N LEU A 38 -0.69 0.69 -11.94
CA LEU A 38 -0.76 0.20 -13.33
C LEU A 38 -2.16 0.37 -13.91
#